data_AF-A0A1F9XAX0-F1
#
_entry.id   AF-A0A1F9XAX0-F1
#
_cell.length_a   1.000
_cell.length_b   1.000
_cell.length_c   1.000
_cell.angle_alpha   90.00
_cell.angle_beta   90.00
_cell.angle_gamma   90.00
#
_symmetry.space_group_name_H-M   'P 1'
#
loop_
_entity.id
_entity.type
_entity.pdbx_description
1 polymer ?
#
loop_
_entity_poly.entity_id
_entity_poly.type
_entity_poly.pdbx_seq_one_letter_code
_entity_poly.pdbx_strand_id
1 'polypeptide(L)' 'MTCDVKRRLKQHRAGKGGHFTRAFKVKKLLYAEQCPSRRAALKREAEIKRLTKKRKLDLVTDDKQRVIARSLGDEAISSF' A
#
# COMPACT_ATOMS: atom_id res chain seq x y z
N MET A 1 8.33 4.66 -2.58
CA MET A 1 7.40 5.09 -3.65
C MET A 1 7.58 4.26 -4.93
N THR A 2 6.55 4.04 -5.73
CA THR A 2 6.67 3.40 -7.06
C THR A 2 5.67 4.01 -8.02
N CYS A 3 6.02 4.14 -9.29
CA CYS A 3 5.09 4.57 -10.34
C CYS A 3 4.19 3.42 -10.79
N ASP A 4 4.55 2.17 -10.48
CA ASP A 4 3.80 0.98 -10.88
C ASP A 4 3.56 0.07 -9.66
N VAL A 5 2.41 0.29 -9.03
CA VAL A 5 1.96 -0.42 -7.83
C VAL A 5 1.70 -1.90 -8.14
N LYS A 6 1.12 -2.22 -9.31
CA LYS A 6 0.78 -3.58 -9.72
C LYS A 6 2.03 -4.45 -9.84
N ARG A 7 3.03 -3.98 -10.59
CA ARG A 7 4.29 -4.71 -10.77
C ARG A 7 5.03 -4.89 -9.45
N ARG A 8 5.08 -3.86 -8.61
CA ARG A 8 5.77 -3.94 -7.30
C ARG A 8 5.09 -4.93 -6.36
N LEU A 9 3.76 -4.96 -6.34
CA LEU A 9 2.99 -5.92 -5.54
C LEU A 9 3.27 -7.36 -5.98
N LYS A 10 3.29 -7.64 -7.29
CA LYS A 10 3.64 -8.97 -7.83
C LYS A 10 5.05 -9.41 -7.42
N GLN A 11 6.03 -8.50 -7.49
CA GLN A 11 7.40 -8.78 -7.06
C GLN A 11 7.49 -9.10 -5.56
N HIS A 12 6.86 -8.27 -4.71
CA HIS A 12 6.84 -8.50 -3.27
C HIS A 12 6.08 -9.78 -2.87
N ARG A 13 5.01 -10.14 -3.59
CA ARG A 13 4.30 -11.43 -3.44
C ARG A 13 5.22 -12.61 -3.74
N ALA A 14 6.03 -12.49 -4.79
CA ALA A 14 7.03 -13.48 -5.18
C ALA A 14 8.29 -13.50 -4.28
N GLY A 15 8.32 -12.70 -3.20
CA GLY A 15 9.49 -12.58 -2.31
C GLY A 15 10.68 -11.82 -2.93
N LYS A 16 10.50 -11.21 -4.10
CA LYS A 16 11.50 -10.39 -4.79
C LYS A 16 11.36 -8.94 -4.29
N GLY A 17 12.25 -8.54 -3.37
CA GLY A 17 12.23 -7.22 -2.74
C GLY A 17 13.32 -7.10 -1.66
N GLY A 18 13.11 -6.22 -0.67
CA GLY A 18 13.99 -6.10 0.48
C GLY A 18 13.90 -7.29 1.45
N HIS A 19 14.80 -7.32 2.45
CA HIS A 19 14.89 -8.39 3.45
C HIS A 19 13.53 -8.74 4.09
N PHE A 20 12.79 -7.72 4.54
CA PHE A 20 11.46 -7.88 5.15
C PHE A 20 10.46 -8.53 4.19
N THR A 21 10.38 -8.05 2.94
CA THR A 21 9.43 -8.59 1.95
C THR A 21 9.79 -10.00 1.49
N ARG A 22 11.05 -10.39 1.54
CA ARG A 22 11.49 -11.76 1.26
C ARG A 22 11.08 -12.72 2.37
N ALA A 23 11.26 -12.32 3.62
CA ALA A 23 10.92 -13.14 4.79
C ALA A 23 9.41 -13.29 5.00
N PHE A 24 8.65 -12.20 4.91
CA PHE A 24 7.23 -12.19 5.29
C PHE A 24 6.25 -12.33 4.13
N LYS A 25 6.68 -12.03 2.89
CA LYS A 25 5.86 -11.95 1.66
C LYS A 25 4.63 -11.03 1.79
N VAL A 26 4.32 -10.27 0.75
CA VAL A 26 3.14 -9.37 0.81
C VAL A 26 1.88 -10.14 0.44
N LYS A 27 0.88 -10.18 1.32
CA LYS A 27 -0.41 -10.84 1.06
C LYS A 27 -1.42 -9.90 0.38
N LYS A 28 -1.70 -8.76 1.02
CA LYS A 28 -2.73 -7.80 0.60
C LYS A 28 -2.15 -6.38 0.52
N LEU A 29 -2.67 -5.57 -0.40
CA LEU A 29 -2.37 -4.14 -0.51
C LEU A 29 -3.56 -3.36 0.06
N LEU A 30 -3.38 -2.72 1.21
CA LEU A 30 -4.49 -2.05 1.93
C LEU A 30 -4.66 -0.58 1.56
N TYR A 31 -3.60 0.07 1.07
CA TYR A 31 -3.61 1.50 0.78
C TYR A 31 -2.63 1.83 -0.35
N ALA A 32 -3.09 2.61 -1.32
CA ALA A 32 -2.27 3.23 -2.35
C ALA A 32 -2.86 4.60 -2.68
N GLU A 33 -2.00 5.61 -2.83
CA GLU A 33 -2.39 6.98 -3.11
C GLU A 33 -1.56 7.49 -4.29
N GLN A 34 -2.21 8.20 -5.21
CA GLN A 34 -1.51 8.89 -6.29
C GLN A 34 -1.05 10.26 -5.80
N CYS A 35 0.22 10.57 -6.02
CA CYS A 35 0.78 11.87 -5.68
C CYS A 35 1.25 12.58 -6.96
N PRO A 36 1.12 13.91 -7.04
CA PRO A 36 1.44 14.67 -8.25
C PRO A 36 2.94 14.70 -8.58
N SER A 37 3.82 14.43 -7.60
CA SER A 37 5.26 14.42 -7.83
C SER A 37 5.98 13.41 -6.93
N ARG A 38 7.20 13.03 -7.32
CA ARG A 38 8.07 12.17 -6.52
C ARG A 38 8.37 12.75 -5.13
N ARG A 39 8.54 14.07 -5.03
CA ARG A 39 8.78 14.76 -3.75
C ARG A 39 7.56 14.69 -2.84
N ALA A 40 6.37 14.91 -3.39
CA ALA A 40 5.11 14.75 -2.64
C ALA A 40 4.94 13.31 -2.15
N ALA A 41 5.20 12.32 -3.01
CA ALA A 41 5.12 10.90 -2.66
C ALA A 41 6.09 10.52 -1.53
N LEU A 42 7.32 11.05 -1.55
CA LEU A 42 8.31 10.84 -0.50
C LEU A 42 7.87 11.41 0.86
N LYS A 43 7.37 12.65 0.85
CA LYS A 43 6.88 13.32 2.05
C LYS A 43 5.72 12.53 2.65
N ARG A 44 4.74 12.15 1.82
CA ARG A 44 3.60 11.35 2.21
C ARG A 44 4.01 9.97 2.75
N GLU A 45 4.98 9.30 2.12
CA GLU A 45 5.52 8.03 2.60
C GLU A 45 6.14 8.16 4.00
N ALA A 46 6.91 9.23 4.24
CA ALA A 46 7.53 9.48 5.55
C ALA A 46 6.48 9.78 6.63
N GLU A 47 5.45 10.57 6.30
CA GLU A 47 4.32 10.83 7.18
C GLU A 47 3.60 9.53 7.56
N ILE A 48 3.22 8.71 6.57
CA ILE A 48 2.55 7.43 6.82
C ILE A 48 3.41 6.52 7.69
N LYS A 49 4.72 6.44 7.45
CA LYS A 49 5.63 5.62 8.27
C LYS A 49 5.62 6.04 9.74
N ARG A 50 5.53 7.34 10.01
CA ARG A 50 5.45 7.93 11.37
C ARG A 50 4.09 7.78 12.04
N LEU A 51 3.01 7.47 11.31
CA LEU A 51 1.69 7.29 11.90
C LEU A 51 1.64 6.07 12.84
N THR A 52 0.85 6.22 13.91
CA THR A 52 0.51 5.11 14.81
C THR A 52 -0.35 4.07 14.09
N LYS A 53 -0.43 2.85 14.65
CA LYS A 53 -1.27 1.78 14.11
C LYS A 53 -2.72 2.26 13.90
N LYS A 54 -3.31 2.94 14.89
CA LYS A 54 -4.68 3.48 14.81
C LYS A 54 -4.86 4.41 13.60
N ARG A 55 -3.99 5.40 13.45
CA ARG A 55 -4.06 6.36 12.32
C ARG A 55 -3.83 5.70 10.96
N LYS A 56 -3.05 4.62 10.89
CA LYS A 56 -2.91 3.81 9.67
C LYS A 56 -4.18 3.04 9.33
N LEU A 57 -4.89 2.54 10.34
CA LEU A 57 -6.18 1.87 10.15
C LEU A 57 -7.24 2.85 9.66
N ASP A 58 -7.28 4.05 10.26
CA ASP A 58 -8.23 5.10 9.86
C ASP A 58 -8.10 5.44 8.36
N LEU A 59 -6.87 5.46 7.83
CA LEU A 59 -6.60 5.67 6.39
C LEU A 59 -7.11 4.54 5.48
N VAL A 60 -7.18 3.31 6.00
CA VAL A 60 -7.66 2.13 5.25
C VAL A 60 -9.17 1.99 5.36
N THR A 61 -9.75 2.42 6.48
CA THR A 61 -11.20 2.37 6.73
C THR A 61 -11.95 3.52 6.08
N ASP A 62 -11.28 4.61 5.72
CA ASP A 62 -11.91 5.74 5.02
C ASP A 62 -12.47 5.29 3.65
N ASP A 63 -13.79 5.36 3.50
CA ASP A 63 -14.54 4.78 2.37
C ASP A 63 -14.12 5.35 1.00
N LYS A 64 -13.58 6.58 0.97
CA LYS A 64 -13.04 7.20 -0.25
C LYS A 64 -11.93 6.37 -0.89
N GLN A 65 -11.23 5.54 -0.13
CA GLN A 65 -10.09 4.75 -0.59
C GLN A 65 -10.46 3.31 -0.98
N ARG A 66 -11.63 2.82 -0.55
CA ARG A 66 -12.17 1.49 -0.94
C ARG A 66 -12.45 1.37 -2.44
N VAL A 67 -12.78 2.47 -3.10
CA VAL A 67 -13.08 2.52 -4.55
C VAL A 67 -11.85 2.16 -5.40
N ILE A 68 -10.64 2.50 -4.96
CA ILE A 68 -9.39 2.17 -5.66
C ILE A 68 -9.08 0.67 -5.55
N ALA A 69 -9.38 0.04 -4.41
CA ALA A 69 -9.18 -1.39 -4.22
C ALA A 69 -10.10 -2.24 -5.11
N ARG A 70 -11.36 -1.80 -5.29
CA ARG A 70 -12.34 -2.47 -6.16
C ARG A 70 -11.92 -2.52 -7.63
N SER A 71 -11.20 -1.49 -8.11
CA SER A 71 -10.69 -1.47 -9.50
C SER A 71 -9.40 -2.28 -9.72
N LEU A 72 -8.76 -2.77 -8.64
CA LEU A 72 -7.55 -3.59 -8.67
C LEU A 72 -7.80 -5.09 -8.48
N GLY A 73 -9.07 -5.51 -8.43
CA GLY A 73 -9.49 -6.89 -8.17
C GLY A 73 -9.65 -7.14 -6.67
N ASP A 74 -10.82 -7.65 -6.28
CA ASP A 74 -11.37 -7.77 -4.91
C ASP A 74 -10.53 -8.57 -3.87
N GLU A 75 -9.29 -8.97 -4.17
CA GLU A 75 -8.43 -9.69 -3.21
C GLU A 75 -7.85 -8.81 -2.08
N ALA A 76 -7.95 -7.49 -2.21
CA ALA A 76 -7.20 -6.55 -1.37
C ALA A 76 -7.81 -6.33 0.03
N ILE A 77 -9.11 -6.56 0.23
CA ILE A 77 -9.82 -6.24 1.48
C ILE A 77 -10.78 -7.38 1.87
N SER A 78 -10.33 -8.62 1.83
CA SER A 78 -11.04 -9.67 2.57
C SER A 78 -10.79 -9.41 4.07
N SER A 79 -11.87 -9.12 4.78
CA SER A 79 -12.10 -9.17 6.23
C SER A 79 -10.89 -8.86 7.13
N PHE A 80 -11.00 -7.76 7.89
CA PHE A 80 -10.21 -7.59 9.10
C PHE A 80 -10.36 -8.79 10.03
#